data_AF-A0A6N8HIS9-F1
#
_entry.id   AF-A0A6N8HIS9-F1
#
_cell.length_a   1.000
_cell.length_b   1.000
_cell.length_c   1.000
_cell.angle_alpha   90.00
_cell.angle_beta   90.00
_cell.angle_gamma   90.00
#
_symmetry.space_group_name_H-M   'P 1'
#
loop_
_entity.id
_entity.type
_entity.pdbx_description
1 polymer ?
#
loop_
_entity_poly.entity_id
_entity_poly.type
_entity_poly.pdbx_seq_one_letter_code
_entity_poly.pdbx_strand_id
1 'polypeptide(L)'
;MYIYYFNFTEETAGNPTIATLIFITMILTGLGWYDKLGQFAGAGSAVPVTGFGNSVISSAIEYRTEGLVLGTGSNMLKMAGPVIVFGVFSAFVIVLIKTILVQWGGL
;
A
#
# COMPACT_ATOMS: atom_id res chain seq x y z
N MET A 1 11.50 -2.84 -14.94
CA MET A 1 12.48 -3.63 -14.15
C MET A 1 12.05 -5.08 -14.04
N TYR A 2 10.90 -5.39 -13.43
CA TYR A 2 10.46 -6.78 -13.19
C TYR A 2 10.23 -7.63 -14.45
N ILE A 3 9.67 -7.04 -15.51
CA ILE A 3 9.45 -7.73 -16.79
C ILE A 3 10.77 -8.11 -17.46
N TYR A 4 11.76 -7.21 -17.42
CA TYR A 4 13.03 -7.37 -18.12
C TYR A 4 14.06 -8.24 -17.39
N TYR A 5 14.07 -8.22 -16.06
CA TYR A 5 15.10 -8.90 -15.25
C TYR A 5 14.60 -10.14 -14.52
N PHE A 6 13.29 -10.28 -14.29
CA PHE A 6 12.72 -11.31 -13.42
C PHE A 6 11.65 -12.16 -14.13
N ASN A 7 11.52 -12.10 -15.46
CA ASN A 7 10.55 -12.85 -16.27
C ASN A 7 9.08 -12.69 -15.83
N PHE A 8 8.72 -11.55 -15.26
CA PHE A 8 7.30 -11.24 -14.96
C PHE A 8 6.57 -10.79 -16.23
N THR A 9 5.28 -11.08 -16.31
CA THR A 9 4.37 -10.54 -17.33
C THR A 9 3.89 -9.14 -16.94
N GLU A 10 3.30 -8.39 -17.88
CA GLU A 10 2.71 -7.07 -17.58
C GLU A 10 1.64 -7.14 -16.48
N GLU A 11 0.83 -8.20 -16.46
CA GLU A 11 -0.17 -8.41 -15.39
C GLU A 11 0.46 -8.71 -14.03
N THR A 12 1.56 -9.47 -14.00
CA THR A 12 2.14 -9.95 -12.73
C THR A 12 3.20 -9.01 -12.16
N ALA A 13 3.77 -8.12 -12.98
CA ALA A 13 4.79 -7.16 -12.57
C ALA A 13 4.27 -6.03 -11.66
N GLY A 14 2.95 -5.82 -11.59
CA GLY A 14 2.34 -4.79 -10.74
C GLY A 14 2.60 -5.03 -9.25
N ASN A 15 2.39 -6.26 -8.78
CA ASN A 15 2.57 -6.65 -7.38
C ASN A 15 3.98 -6.37 -6.84
N PRO A 16 5.08 -6.85 -7.47
CA PRO A 16 6.43 -6.57 -7.00
C PRO A 16 6.79 -5.09 -7.11
N THR A 17 6.26 -4.36 -8.10
CA THR A 17 6.47 -2.91 -8.23
C THR A 17 5.91 -2.16 -7.01
N ILE A 18 4.67 -2.46 -6.63
CA ILE A 18 4.03 -1.85 -5.45
C ILE A 18 4.80 -2.23 -4.17
N ALA A 19 5.19 -3.50 -4.03
CA ALA A 19 5.94 -3.97 -2.87
C ALA A 19 7.27 -3.22 -2.69
N THR A 20 8.01 -2.99 -3.78
CA THR A 20 9.28 -2.23 -3.73
C THR A 20 9.06 -0.77 -3.38
N LEU A 21 8.02 -0.14 -3.92
CA LEU A 21 7.69 1.24 -3.58
C LEU A 21 7.35 1.40 -2.10
N ILE A 22 6.54 0.49 -1.55
CA ILE A 22 6.24 0.47 -0.11
C ILE A 22 7.52 0.24 0.69
N PHE A 23 8.36 -0.72 0.29
CA PHE A 23 9.62 -1.02 0.99
C PHE A 23 10.57 0.18 1.07
N ILE A 24 10.80 0.85 -0.06
CA ILE A 24 11.63 2.06 -0.10
C ILE A 24 11.02 3.16 0.78
N THR A 25 9.69 3.33 0.70
CA THR A 25 8.99 4.31 1.53
C THR A 25 9.18 4.03 3.00
N MET A 26 9.00 2.77 3.45
CA MET A 26 9.16 2.39 4.85
C MET A 26 10.56 2.74 5.39
N ILE A 27 11.61 2.52 4.59
CA ILE A 27 12.98 2.90 4.95
C ILE A 27 13.12 4.42 5.04
N LEU A 28 12.67 5.15 4.01
CA LEU A 28 12.77 6.60 3.97
C LEU A 28 11.98 7.28 5.10
N THR A 29 10.82 6.75 5.47
CA THR A 29 10.01 7.22 6.59
C THR A 29 10.69 6.93 7.92
N GLY A 30 11.21 5.71 8.09
CA GLY A 30 11.98 5.32 9.29
C GLY A 30 13.24 6.18 9.51
N LEU A 31 13.86 6.65 8.42
CA LEU A 31 15.01 7.56 8.45
C LEU A 31 14.63 9.05 8.55
N GLY A 32 13.33 9.39 8.51
CA GLY A 32 12.83 10.77 8.56
C GLY A 32 13.11 11.59 7.29
N TRP A 33 13.42 10.95 6.18
CA TRP A 33 13.69 11.59 4.89
C TRP A 33 12.44 11.70 4.02
N TYR A 34 11.48 10.80 4.21
CA TYR A 34 10.26 10.76 3.40
C TYR A 34 9.46 12.07 3.50
N ASP A 35 9.28 12.62 4.70
CA ASP A 35 8.49 13.85 4.88
C ASP A 35 9.16 15.07 4.22
N LYS A 36 10.49 15.13 4.19
CA LYS A 36 11.25 16.19 3.50
C LYS A 36 11.13 16.07 1.98
N LEU A 37 11.22 14.84 1.47
CA LEU A 37 10.99 14.56 0.06
C LEU A 37 9.54 14.84 -0.34
N GLY A 38 8.59 14.56 0.54
CA GLY A 38 7.18 14.82 0.28
C GLY A 38 6.84 16.31 0.27
N GLN A 39 7.46 17.12 1.12
CA GLN A 39 7.33 18.58 1.04
C GLN A 39 7.88 19.15 -0.27
N PHE A 40 8.94 18.55 -0.83
CA PHE A 40 9.50 18.95 -2.11
C PHE A 40 8.71 18.42 -3.32
N ALA A 41 8.24 17.16 -3.25
CA ALA A 41 7.49 16.49 -4.31
C ALA A 41 5.99 16.86 -4.35
N GLY A 42 5.48 17.51 -3.29
CA GLY A 42 4.09 17.94 -3.18
C GLY A 42 3.10 16.78 -3.02
N ALA A 43 1.82 17.04 -3.32
CA ALA A 43 0.73 16.07 -3.13
C ALA A 43 0.95 14.74 -3.88
N GLY A 44 1.76 14.73 -4.94
CA GLY A 44 2.06 13.55 -5.76
C GLY A 44 2.80 12.43 -5.02
N SER A 45 3.50 12.70 -3.90
CA SER A 45 4.09 11.65 -3.05
C SER A 45 3.16 11.18 -1.93
N ALA A 46 2.11 11.94 -1.62
CA ALA A 46 1.14 11.64 -0.56
C ALA A 46 -0.06 10.83 -1.07
N VAL A 47 -0.41 10.97 -2.37
CA VAL A 47 -1.56 10.31 -3.01
C VAL A 47 -1.32 8.83 -3.42
N PRO A 48 -0.10 8.35 -3.77
CA PRO A 48 0.14 6.95 -4.13
C PRO A 48 0.26 6.00 -2.92
N VAL A 49 0.46 4.70 -3.20
CA VAL A 49 0.70 3.61 -2.20
C VAL A 49 1.87 3.91 -1.24
N THR A 50 2.76 4.83 -1.62
CA THR A 50 3.84 5.35 -0.80
C THR A 50 3.33 6.19 0.37
N GLY A 51 2.32 7.05 0.15
CA GLY A 51 1.67 7.83 1.22
C GLY A 51 1.02 6.93 2.28
N PHE A 52 0.40 5.83 1.86
CA PHE A 52 -0.10 4.79 2.77
C PHE A 52 1.03 4.19 3.62
N GLY A 53 2.13 3.80 2.98
CA GLY A 53 3.30 3.26 3.68
C GLY A 53 3.89 4.24 4.71
N ASN A 54 3.97 5.53 4.35
CA ASN A 54 4.43 6.58 5.27
C ASN A 54 3.54 6.67 6.50
N SER A 55 2.23 6.77 6.31
CA SER A 55 1.28 6.90 7.43
C SER A 55 1.35 5.69 8.38
N VAL A 56 1.49 4.47 7.87
CA VAL A 56 1.61 3.26 8.70
C VAL A 56 2.91 3.27 9.52
N ILE A 57 4.05 3.61 8.91
CA ILE A 57 5.33 3.67 9.62
C ILE A 57 5.40 4.85 10.58
N SER A 58 4.84 6.00 10.23
CA SER A 58 4.75 7.15 11.13
C SER A 58 3.94 6.81 12.37
N SER A 59 2.80 6.12 12.24
CA SER A 59 2.06 5.59 13.40
C SER A 59 2.88 4.59 14.22
N ALA A 60 3.71 3.78 13.57
CA ALA A 60 4.60 2.85 14.27
C ALA A 60 5.64 3.57 15.15
N ILE A 61 6.18 4.67 14.64
CA ILE A 61 7.18 5.51 15.31
C ILE A 61 6.54 6.31 16.46
N GLU A 62 5.39 6.94 16.20
CA GLU A 62 4.67 7.78 17.15
C GLU A 62 4.22 6.99 18.38
N TYR A 63 3.63 5.82 18.17
CA TYR A 63 3.11 4.96 19.24
C TYR A 63 4.14 3.94 19.76
N ARG A 64 5.43 4.12 19.47
CA ARG A 64 6.50 3.21 19.93
C ARG A 64 6.61 3.17 21.46
N THR A 65 6.33 4.28 22.14
CA THR A 65 6.39 4.41 23.60
C THR A 65 5.28 3.61 24.31
N GLU A 66 4.19 3.30 23.62
CA GLU A 66 3.07 2.51 24.13
C GLU A 66 3.32 0.98 24.06
N GLY A 67 4.51 0.57 23.59
CA GLY A 67 4.93 -0.83 23.48
C GLY A 67 4.60 -1.47 22.13
N LEU A 68 5.24 -2.61 21.84
CA LEU A 68 5.23 -3.19 20.49
C LEU A 68 3.86 -3.75 20.07
N VAL A 69 3.10 -4.32 21.00
CA VAL A 69 1.83 -4.99 20.70
C VAL A 69 0.65 -4.03 20.80
N LEU A 70 0.48 -3.40 21.96
CA LEU A 70 -0.66 -2.52 22.23
C LEU A 70 -0.48 -1.11 21.65
N GLY A 71 0.75 -0.62 21.54
CA GLY A 71 1.10 0.65 20.92
C GLY A 71 1.30 0.52 19.41
N THR A 72 2.50 0.13 19.00
CA THR A 72 2.91 0.08 17.59
C THR A 72 1.99 -0.84 16.76
N GLY A 73 1.82 -2.10 17.16
CA GLY A 73 1.05 -3.07 16.39
C GLY A 73 -0.43 -2.69 16.23
N SER A 74 -1.09 -2.30 17.32
CA SER A 74 -2.51 -1.95 17.28
C SER A 74 -2.77 -0.70 16.44
N ASN A 75 -1.93 0.33 16.53
CA ASN A 75 -2.13 1.58 15.81
C ASN A 75 -1.78 1.47 14.33
N MET A 76 -0.74 0.69 13.98
CA MET A 76 -0.46 0.33 12.58
C MET A 76 -1.65 -0.40 11.93
N LEU A 77 -2.27 -1.35 12.64
CA LEU A 77 -3.43 -2.08 12.15
C LEU A 77 -4.68 -1.20 12.05
N LYS A 78 -4.88 -0.26 12.98
CA LYS A 78 -5.98 0.71 12.88
C LYS A 78 -5.86 1.59 11.64
N MET A 79 -4.66 2.02 11.28
CA MET A 79 -4.43 2.76 10.04
C MET A 79 -4.56 1.90 8.78
N ALA A 80 -4.06 0.66 8.80
CA ALA A 80 -4.12 -0.26 7.66
C ALA A 80 -5.51 -0.87 7.42
N GLY A 81 -6.28 -1.08 8.50
CA GLY A 81 -7.55 -1.81 8.50
C GLY A 81 -8.58 -1.29 7.49
N PRO A 82 -8.92 0.01 7.48
CA PRO A 82 -9.88 0.56 6.52
C PRO A 82 -9.47 0.31 5.06
N VAL A 83 -8.19 0.47 4.73
CA VAL A 83 -7.68 0.27 3.37
C VAL A 83 -7.83 -1.18 2.92
N ILE A 84 -7.54 -2.13 3.82
CA ILE A 84 -7.70 -3.56 3.52
C ILE A 84 -9.19 -3.89 3.33
N VAL A 85 -10.06 -3.43 4.23
CA VAL A 85 -11.50 -3.73 4.17
C VAL A 85 -12.12 -3.17 2.88
N PHE A 86 -11.95 -1.87 2.60
CA PHE A 86 -12.54 -1.26 1.42
C PHE A 86 -11.86 -1.72 0.12
N GLY A 87 -10.55 -1.98 0.14
CA GLY A 87 -9.82 -2.47 -1.02
C GLY A 87 -10.26 -3.88 -1.42
N VAL A 88 -10.29 -4.81 -0.46
CA VAL A 88 -10.71 -6.20 -0.71
C VAL A 88 -12.19 -6.26 -1.06
N PHE A 89 -13.05 -5.51 -0.36
CA PHE A 89 -14.47 -5.48 -0.65
C PHE A 89 -14.77 -4.92 -2.04
N SER A 90 -14.12 -3.82 -2.44
CA SER A 90 -14.31 -3.26 -3.78
C SER A 90 -13.82 -4.23 -4.87
N ALA A 91 -12.67 -4.87 -4.66
CA ALA A 91 -12.16 -5.89 -5.58
C ALA A 91 -13.14 -7.07 -5.70
N PHE A 92 -13.70 -7.54 -4.59
CA PHE A 92 -14.71 -8.59 -4.57
C PHE A 92 -15.95 -8.20 -5.39
N VAL A 93 -16.51 -7.00 -5.19
CA VAL A 93 -17.68 -6.54 -5.93
C VAL A 93 -17.42 -6.48 -7.44
N ILE A 94 -16.27 -5.91 -7.86
CA ILE A 94 -15.91 -5.84 -9.28
C ILE A 94 -15.75 -7.23 -9.88
N VAL A 95 -15.04 -8.13 -9.20
CA VAL A 95 -14.84 -9.51 -9.66
C VAL A 95 -16.17 -10.26 -9.73
N LEU A 96 -17.07 -10.05 -8.77
CA LEU A 96 -18.40 -10.65 -8.77
C LEU A 96 -19.21 -10.19 -9.98
N ILE A 97 -19.26 -8.88 -10.25
CA ILE A 97 -19.95 -8.32 -11.42
C ILE A 97 -19.37 -8.88 -12.70
N LYS A 98 -18.03 -8.87 -12.85
CA LYS A 98 -17.34 -9.42 -14.02
C LYS A 98 -17.70 -10.89 -14.25
N THR A 99 -17.72 -11.68 -13.18
CA THR A 99 -18.01 -13.13 -13.27
C THR A 99 -19.43 -13.39 -13.75
N ILE A 100 -20.41 -12.64 -13.22
CA ILE A 100 -21.81 -12.77 -13.64
C ILE A 100 -21.99 -12.35 -15.11
N LEU A 101 -21.36 -11.25 -15.54
CA LEU A 101 -21.45 -10.77 -16.92
C LEU A 101 -20.84 -11.74 -17.93
N VAL A 102 -19.70 -12.37 -17.60
CA VAL A 102 -19.08 -13.41 -18.44
C VAL A 102 -19.99 -14.64 -18.53
N GLN A 103 -20.60 -15.07 -17.42
CA GLN A 103 -21.52 -16.22 -17.43
C GLN A 103 -22.80 -15.97 -18.23
N TRP A 104 -23.26 -14.72 -18.35
CA TRP A 104 -24.43 -14.33 -19.16
C TRP A 104 -24.11 -14.04 -20.64
N GLY A 105 -22.88 -14.33 -21.09
CA GLY A 105 -22.52 -14.28 -22.52
C GLY A 105 -22.23 -12.89 -23.07
N GLY A 106 -21.94 -11.91 -22.20
CA GLY A 106 -21.65 -10.52 -22.58
C GLY A 106 -20.18 -10.22 -22.92
N LEU A 107 -19.29 -11.22 -22.88
CA LEU A 107 -17.89 -11.16 -23.33
C LEU A 107 -17.33 -12.56 -23.54
#